data_AF-A0A9E3GJD5-F1
#
_entry.id   AF-A0A9E3GJD5-F1
#
_cell.length_a   1.000
_cell.length_b   1.000
_cell.length_c   1.000
_cell.angle_alpha   90.00
_cell.angle_beta   90.00
_cell.angle_gamma   90.00
#
_symmetry.space_group_name_H-M   'P 1'
#
loop_
_entity.id
_entity.type
_entity.pdbx_description
1 polymer ?
#
loop_
_entity_poly.entity_id
_entity_poly.type
_entity_poly.pdbx_seq_one_letter_code
_entity_poly.pdbx_strand_id
1 'polypeptide(L)'
;MQSTTNYMVKNLTQKKIASYTSRLLEGYNSIMAYDDNILSFRFSAYGTLVLFNIMDSYYDNKPITSEDISNGIDYKFGSRNSILNLIKKAEKNKLITRTTSKLDKRQKYITPTKTLINSHEKMIGFILNFENKS
;
A
#
# COMPACT_ATOMS: atom_id res chain seq x y z
N MET A 1 24.63 37.71 17.80
CA MET A 1 25.27 36.38 17.57
C MET A 1 24.25 35.24 17.76
N GLN A 2 23.23 35.14 16.90
CA GLN A 2 22.19 34.08 16.95
C GLN A 2 22.08 33.26 15.64
N SER A 3 22.99 33.45 14.66
CA SER A 3 22.87 32.81 13.34
C SER A 3 23.56 31.44 13.23
N THR A 4 24.65 31.20 13.97
CA THR A 4 25.49 30.00 13.78
C THR A 4 24.87 28.73 14.38
N THR A 5 24.27 28.83 15.56
CA THR A 5 23.67 27.70 16.29
C THR A 5 22.43 27.17 15.57
N ASN A 6 21.55 28.05 15.09
CA ASN A 6 20.36 27.68 14.31
C ASN A 6 20.73 27.02 12.97
N TYR A 7 21.82 27.47 12.33
CA TYR A 7 22.30 26.89 11.08
C TYR A 7 22.90 25.48 11.28
N MET A 8 23.66 25.27 12.36
CA MET A 8 24.22 23.95 12.69
C MET A 8 23.14 22.93 13.06
N VAL A 9 22.14 23.31 13.84
CA VAL A 9 20.99 22.43 14.18
C VAL A 9 20.19 22.08 12.94
N LYS A 10 19.93 23.05 12.04
CA LYS A 10 19.26 22.79 10.75
C LYS A 10 20.03 21.79 9.88
N ASN A 11 21.36 21.90 9.81
CA ASN A 11 22.20 20.96 9.07
C ASN A 11 22.20 19.54 9.66
N LEU A 12 22.19 19.41 10.99
CA LEU A 12 22.07 18.12 11.67
C LEU A 12 20.71 17.46 11.39
N THR A 13 19.63 18.22 11.46
CA THR A 13 18.27 17.74 11.14
C THR A 13 18.16 17.33 9.67
N GLN A 14 18.69 18.12 8.74
CA GLN A 14 18.69 17.78 7.31
C GLN A 14 19.49 16.51 7.01
N LYS A 15 20.66 16.32 7.64
CA LYS A 15 21.45 15.09 7.49
C LYS A 15 20.71 13.86 8.01
N LYS A 16 20.02 13.97 9.15
CA LYS A 16 19.18 12.89 9.68
C LYS A 16 18.04 12.54 8.73
N ILE A 17 17.32 13.54 8.23
CA ILE A 17 16.24 13.35 7.25
C ILE A 17 16.79 12.70 5.98
N ALA A 18 17.90 13.21 5.43
CA ALA A 18 18.52 12.65 4.23
C ALA A 18 18.91 11.18 4.41
N SER A 19 19.52 10.82 5.55
CA SER A 19 19.87 9.43 5.86
C SER A 19 18.63 8.54 5.92
N TYR A 20 17.55 9.00 6.57
CA TYR A 20 16.28 8.28 6.62
C TYR A 20 15.67 8.10 5.21
N THR A 21 15.67 9.17 4.41
CA THR A 21 15.17 9.15 3.03
C THR A 21 15.97 8.20 2.14
N SER A 22 17.31 8.21 2.20
CA SER A 22 18.15 7.28 1.44
C SER A 22 17.86 5.83 1.79
N ARG A 23 17.69 5.54 3.08
CA ARG A 23 17.35 4.19 3.58
C ARG A 23 15.98 3.72 3.10
N LEU A 24 14.97 4.59 3.13
CA LEU A 24 13.66 4.31 2.54
C LEU A 24 13.76 4.00 1.05
N LEU A 25 14.52 4.81 0.30
CA LEU A 25 14.72 4.64 -1.13
C LEU A 25 15.37 3.29 -1.46
N GLU A 26 16.46 2.95 -0.78
CA GLU A 26 17.23 1.72 -1.02
C GLU A 26 16.39 0.47 -0.91
N GLY A 27 15.56 0.37 0.11
CA GLY A 27 14.82 -0.87 0.26
C GLY A 27 13.35 -0.80 -0.15
N TYR A 28 12.80 0.38 -0.45
CA TYR A 28 11.69 0.43 -1.39
C TYR A 28 12.12 -0.18 -2.73
N ASN A 29 13.29 0.21 -3.26
CA ASN A 29 13.83 -0.42 -4.47
C ASN A 29 14.05 -1.93 -4.28
N SER A 30 14.50 -2.38 -3.12
CA SER A 30 14.70 -3.80 -2.85
C SER A 30 13.38 -4.59 -2.82
N ILE A 31 12.33 -4.10 -2.15
CA ILE A 31 11.03 -4.78 -2.17
C ILE A 31 10.42 -4.77 -3.57
N MET A 32 10.48 -3.61 -4.23
CA MET A 32 9.88 -3.40 -5.54
C MET A 32 10.61 -4.16 -6.64
N ALA A 33 11.90 -4.47 -6.48
CA ALA A 33 12.64 -5.25 -7.47
C ALA A 33 12.27 -6.74 -7.47
N TYR A 34 11.68 -7.27 -6.39
CA TYR A 34 11.52 -8.72 -6.21
C TYR A 34 10.09 -9.21 -5.99
N ASP A 35 9.08 -8.32 -5.92
CA ASP A 35 7.70 -8.74 -5.69
C ASP A 35 6.68 -8.14 -6.68
N ASP A 36 6.53 -8.84 -7.81
CA ASP A 36 5.58 -8.52 -8.88
C ASP A 36 4.12 -8.38 -8.41
N ASN A 37 3.76 -9.04 -7.29
CA ASN A 37 2.41 -9.02 -6.76
C ASN A 37 2.07 -7.65 -6.15
N ILE A 38 2.99 -7.07 -5.38
CA ILE A 38 2.84 -5.70 -4.88
C ILE A 38 3.00 -4.68 -6.00
N LEU A 39 3.95 -4.89 -6.91
CA LEU A 39 4.15 -3.99 -8.06
C LEU A 39 2.86 -3.82 -8.85
N SER A 40 2.11 -4.90 -9.05
CA SER A 40 0.82 -4.89 -9.75
C SER A 40 -0.17 -3.86 -9.19
N PHE A 41 -0.10 -3.52 -7.91
CA PHE A 41 -0.90 -2.47 -7.28
C PHE A 41 -0.20 -1.11 -7.24
N ARG A 42 1.12 -1.05 -7.17
CA ARG A 42 1.85 0.17 -6.79
C ARG A 42 2.35 1.05 -7.94
N PHE A 43 2.03 0.73 -9.18
CA PHE A 43 2.33 1.61 -10.33
C PHE A 43 1.52 2.93 -10.34
N SER A 44 0.58 3.10 -9.42
CA SER A 44 -0.23 4.32 -9.32
C SER A 44 -0.62 4.63 -7.88
N ALA A 45 -0.92 5.91 -7.61
CA ALA A 45 -1.43 6.34 -6.32
C ALA A 45 -2.72 5.60 -5.94
N TYR A 46 -3.70 5.53 -6.84
CA TYR A 46 -4.94 4.79 -6.59
C TYR A 46 -4.71 3.30 -6.36
N GLY A 47 -3.77 2.68 -7.07
CA GLY A 47 -3.53 1.25 -6.89
C GLY A 47 -2.92 0.92 -5.54
N THR A 48 -2.07 1.80 -5.00
CA THR A 48 -1.58 1.69 -3.62
C THR A 48 -2.74 1.81 -2.62
N LEU A 49 -3.67 2.73 -2.85
CA LEU A 49 -4.86 2.89 -1.99
C LEU A 49 -5.79 1.67 -2.07
N VAL A 50 -5.95 1.06 -3.26
CA VAL A 50 -6.69 -0.21 -3.41
C VAL A 50 -6.05 -1.31 -2.58
N LEU A 51 -4.73 -1.47 -2.66
CA LEU A 51 -4.00 -2.46 -1.86
C LEU A 51 -4.23 -2.23 -0.36
N PHE A 52 -4.11 -0.98 0.11
CA PHE A 52 -4.33 -0.68 1.53
C PHE A 52 -5.76 -0.95 1.98
N ASN A 53 -6.79 -0.58 1.21
CA ASN A 53 -8.17 -0.90 1.57
C ASN A 53 -8.41 -2.41 1.69
N ILE A 54 -7.82 -3.22 0.80
CA ILE A 54 -7.96 -4.68 0.85
C ILE A 54 -7.27 -5.25 2.09
N MET A 55 -6.05 -4.81 2.39
CA MET A 55 -5.29 -5.34 3.51
C MET A 55 -5.83 -4.86 4.86
N ASP A 56 -6.26 -3.61 4.97
CA ASP A 56 -6.94 -3.03 6.13
C ASP A 56 -8.20 -3.84 6.48
N SER A 57 -9.09 -4.01 5.49
CA SER A 57 -10.27 -4.87 5.57
C SER A 57 -9.95 -6.31 6.02
N TYR A 58 -8.85 -6.89 5.51
CA TYR A 58 -8.41 -8.24 5.87
C TYR A 58 -7.98 -8.34 7.34
N TYR A 59 -7.11 -7.44 7.80
CA TYR A 59 -6.61 -7.47 9.18
C TYR A 59 -7.71 -7.11 10.20
N ASP A 60 -8.63 -6.23 9.83
CA ASP A 60 -9.78 -5.83 10.66
C ASP A 60 -10.95 -6.83 10.61
N ASN A 61 -10.84 -7.90 9.83
CA ASN A 61 -11.91 -8.88 9.59
C ASN A 61 -13.24 -8.23 9.13
N LYS A 62 -13.15 -7.10 8.42
CA LYS A 62 -14.30 -6.35 7.92
C LYS A 62 -14.49 -6.65 6.43
N PRO A 63 -15.59 -7.29 5.99
CA PRO A 63 -15.81 -7.57 4.58
C PRO A 63 -15.81 -6.30 3.73
N ILE A 64 -15.20 -6.36 2.53
CA ILE A 64 -15.14 -5.24 1.60
C ILE A 64 -15.50 -5.68 0.19
N THR A 65 -16.21 -4.84 -0.56
CA THR A 65 -16.55 -5.08 -1.97
C THR A 65 -15.74 -4.16 -2.89
N SER A 66 -15.77 -4.44 -4.20
CA SER A 66 -15.16 -3.52 -5.18
C SER A 66 -15.81 -2.14 -5.17
N GLU A 67 -17.10 -2.08 -4.85
CA GLU A 67 -17.87 -0.84 -4.82
C GLU A 67 -17.41 0.04 -3.67
N ASP A 68 -17.28 -0.54 -2.47
CA ASP A 68 -16.77 0.14 -1.28
C ASP A 68 -15.41 0.79 -1.53
N ILE A 69 -14.48 0.02 -2.13
CA ILE A 69 -13.14 0.54 -2.47
C ILE A 69 -13.25 1.67 -3.49
N SER A 70 -14.04 1.49 -4.54
CA SER A 70 -14.11 2.45 -5.65
C SER A 70 -14.80 3.76 -5.28
N ASN A 71 -15.68 3.74 -4.27
CA ASN A 71 -16.34 4.92 -3.73
C ASN A 71 -15.55 5.57 -2.60
N GLY A 72 -14.72 4.80 -1.87
CA GLY A 72 -13.88 5.32 -0.79
C GLY A 72 -12.61 6.05 -1.24
N ILE A 73 -12.16 5.82 -2.48
CA ILE A 73 -11.00 6.50 -3.05
C ILE A 73 -11.44 7.77 -3.79
N ASP A 74 -10.91 8.92 -3.36
CA ASP A 74 -11.14 10.22 -3.98
C ASP A 74 -10.71 10.22 -5.47
N TYR A 75 -11.58 10.77 -6.33
CA TYR A 75 -11.41 10.82 -7.78
C TYR A 75 -10.10 11.47 -8.22
N LYS A 76 -9.50 12.35 -7.40
CA LYS A 76 -8.19 12.98 -7.68
C LYS A 76 -7.05 11.96 -7.77
N PHE A 77 -7.20 10.80 -7.14
CA PHE A 77 -6.20 9.73 -7.19
C PHE A 77 -6.42 8.78 -8.36
N GLY A 78 -7.67 8.56 -8.77
CA GLY A 78 -8.00 7.69 -9.90
C GLY A 78 -9.50 7.61 -10.15
N SER A 79 -9.89 7.41 -11.41
CA SER A 79 -11.29 7.21 -11.76
C SER A 79 -11.84 5.90 -11.18
N ARG A 80 -13.15 5.87 -10.88
CA ARG A 80 -13.87 4.66 -10.48
C ARG A 80 -13.61 3.49 -11.44
N ASN A 81 -13.63 3.76 -12.75
CA ASN A 81 -13.36 2.74 -13.77
C ASN A 81 -11.93 2.19 -13.69
N SER A 82 -10.93 3.04 -13.48
CA SER A 82 -9.53 2.63 -13.32
C SER A 82 -9.36 1.72 -12.10
N ILE A 83 -9.99 2.08 -10.98
CA ILE A 83 -9.99 1.29 -9.74
C ILE A 83 -10.64 -0.08 -9.97
N LEU A 84 -11.85 -0.11 -10.52
CA LEU A 84 -12.55 -1.37 -10.80
C LEU A 84 -11.78 -2.27 -11.77
N ASN A 85 -11.13 -1.68 -12.79
CA ASN A 85 -10.29 -2.42 -13.72
C ASN A 85 -9.03 -2.99 -13.05
N LEU A 86 -8.41 -2.25 -12.13
CA LEU A 86 -7.29 -2.75 -11.35
C LEU A 86 -7.70 -3.95 -10.49
N ILE A 87 -8.84 -3.85 -9.79
CA ILE A 87 -9.34 -4.96 -8.96
C ILE A 87 -9.63 -6.19 -9.83
N LYS A 88 -10.22 -6.02 -11.02
CA LYS A 88 -10.41 -7.13 -11.98
C LYS A 88 -9.08 -7.76 -12.41
N LYS A 89 -8.04 -6.95 -12.65
CA LYS A 89 -6.69 -7.46 -12.99
C LYS A 89 -6.07 -8.22 -11.82
N ALA A 90 -6.20 -7.73 -10.60
CA ALA A 90 -5.70 -8.40 -9.40
C ALA A 90 -6.35 -9.78 -9.21
N GLU A 91 -7.65 -9.88 -9.45
CA GLU A 91 -8.38 -11.16 -9.41
C GLU A 91 -7.88 -12.11 -10.51
N LYS A 92 -7.74 -11.62 -11.75
CA LYS A 92 -7.17 -12.40 -12.87
C LYS A 92 -5.77 -12.92 -12.55
N ASN A 93 -4.97 -12.12 -11.85
CA ASN A 93 -3.61 -12.45 -11.43
C ASN A 93 -3.55 -13.29 -10.15
N LYS A 94 -4.70 -13.74 -9.61
CA LYS A 94 -4.81 -14.57 -8.40
C LYS A 94 -4.21 -13.91 -7.14
N LEU A 95 -4.20 -12.58 -7.10
CA LEU A 95 -3.80 -11.81 -5.92
C LEU A 95 -4.95 -11.67 -4.92
N ILE A 96 -6.18 -11.70 -5.43
CA ILE A 96 -7.40 -11.67 -4.65
C ILE A 96 -8.37 -12.73 -5.15
N THR A 97 -9.34 -13.07 -4.30
CA THR A 97 -10.51 -13.88 -4.64
C THR A 97 -11.77 -13.11 -4.31
N ARG A 98 -12.88 -13.50 -4.93
CA ARG A 98 -14.20 -12.96 -4.63
C ARG A 98 -15.12 -14.07 -4.13
N THR A 99 -15.78 -13.83 -3.00
CA THR A 99 -16.80 -14.74 -2.46
C THR A 99 -18.15 -14.05 -2.44
N THR A 100 -19.17 -14.70 -2.99
CA THR A 100 -20.53 -14.19 -2.99
C THR A 100 -21.12 -14.21 -1.58
N SER A 101 -21.78 -13.13 -1.17
CA SER A 101 -22.47 -13.08 0.12
C SER A 101 -23.61 -14.11 0.17
N LYS A 102 -23.79 -14.72 1.34
CA LYS A 102 -24.91 -15.64 1.60
C LYS A 102 -26.23 -14.91 1.74
N LEU A 103 -26.19 -13.65 2.20
CA LEU A 103 -27.37 -12.81 2.44
C LEU A 103 -27.82 -12.08 1.17
N ASP A 104 -26.86 -11.54 0.40
CA ASP A 104 -27.13 -10.85 -0.86
C ASP A 104 -26.22 -11.39 -1.98
N LYS A 105 -26.80 -12.21 -2.88
CA LYS A 105 -26.05 -12.82 -3.99
C LYS A 105 -25.45 -11.81 -4.97
N ARG A 106 -25.83 -10.53 -4.92
CA ARG A 106 -25.26 -9.45 -5.72
C ARG A 106 -23.92 -8.95 -5.15
N GLN A 107 -23.72 -9.09 -3.84
CA GLN A 107 -22.49 -8.68 -3.17
C GLN A 107 -21.41 -9.74 -3.30
N LYS A 108 -20.22 -9.28 -3.69
CA LYS A 108 -19.01 -10.11 -3.79
C LYS A 108 -17.92 -9.50 -2.93
N TYR A 109 -17.58 -10.16 -1.84
CA TYR A 109 -16.52 -9.73 -0.93
C TYR A 109 -15.16 -10.12 -1.49
N ILE A 110 -14.20 -9.21 -1.36
CA ILE A 110 -12.82 -9.40 -1.76
C ILE A 110 -12.06 -10.01 -0.59
N THR A 111 -11.23 -11.01 -0.88
CA THR A 111 -10.30 -11.60 0.10
C THR A 111 -8.92 -11.72 -0.54
N PRO A 112 -7.87 -11.18 0.09
CA PRO A 112 -6.51 -11.32 -0.42
C PRO A 112 -6.05 -12.78 -0.35
N THR A 113 -5.24 -13.20 -1.32
CA THR A 113 -4.63 -14.53 -1.26
C THR A 113 -3.42 -14.54 -0.32
N LYS A 114 -2.99 -15.74 0.12
CA LYS A 114 -1.77 -15.90 0.93
C LYS A 114 -0.56 -15.25 0.28
N THR A 115 -0.46 -15.30 -1.06
CA THR A 115 0.60 -14.64 -1.82
C THR A 115 0.60 -13.13 -1.59
N LEU A 116 -0.56 -12.48 -1.72
CA LEU A 116 -0.68 -11.04 -1.51
C LEU A 116 -0.44 -10.64 -0.05
N ILE A 117 -0.92 -11.45 0.91
CA ILE A 117 -0.71 -11.23 2.35
C ILE A 117 0.79 -11.27 2.67
N ASN A 118 1.47 -12.35 2.31
CA ASN A 118 2.92 -12.52 2.57
C ASN A 118 3.75 -11.40 1.91
N SER A 119 3.35 -11.01 0.71
CA SER A 119 3.96 -9.89 -0.01
C SER A 119 3.82 -8.58 0.77
N HIS A 120 2.59 -8.26 1.18
CA HIS A 120 2.30 -7.06 1.98
C HIS A 120 3.05 -7.04 3.31
N GLU A 121 3.10 -8.16 4.02
CA GLU A 121 3.81 -8.29 5.30
C GLU A 121 5.30 -8.08 5.17
N LYS A 122 5.94 -8.58 4.09
CA LYS A 122 7.35 -8.28 3.80
C LYS A 122 7.58 -6.78 3.62
N MET A 123 6.67 -6.11 2.90
CA MET A 123 6.76 -4.68 2.67
C MET A 123 6.57 -3.87 3.95
N ILE A 124 5.58 -4.21 4.78
CA ILE A 124 5.36 -3.54 6.08
C ILE A 124 6.52 -3.84 7.03
N GLY A 125 6.94 -5.09 7.13
CA GLY A 125 8.06 -5.50 7.97
C GLY A 125 9.36 -4.79 7.59
N PHE A 126 9.60 -4.58 6.31
CA PHE A 126 10.68 -3.71 5.85
C PHE A 126 10.51 -2.31 6.42
N ILE A 127 9.39 -1.62 6.15
CA ILE A 127 9.13 -0.23 6.59
C ILE A 127 9.32 -0.08 8.11
N LEU A 128 8.72 -0.97 8.91
CA LEU A 128 8.80 -0.94 10.37
C LEU A 128 10.21 -1.25 10.89
N ASN A 129 10.97 -2.13 10.22
CA ASN A 129 12.36 -2.39 10.59
C ASN A 129 13.30 -1.21 10.32
N PHE A 130 12.87 -0.18 9.56
CA PHE A 130 13.60 1.10 9.50
C PHE A 130 13.41 1.94 10.75
N GLU A 131 12.22 1.93 11.34
CA GLU A 131 11.89 2.75 12.52
C GLU A 131 12.68 2.30 13.76
N ASN A 132 12.90 0.99 13.92
CA ASN A 132 13.61 0.41 15.08
C ASN A 132 15.15 0.50 15.01
N LYS A 133 15.72 0.97 13.89
CA LYS A 133 17.17 1.12 13.68
C LYS A 133 17.60 2.60 13.61
N SER A 134 16.86 3.50 14.25
CA SER A 134 17.16 4.93 14.33
C SER A 134 17.61 5.35 15.72
#